data_AF-G9WLT1-F1
#
_entry.id   AF-G9WLT1-F1
#
_cell.length_a   1.000
_cell.length_b   1.000
_cell.length_c   1.000
_cell.angle_alpha   90.00
_cell.angle_beta   90.00
_cell.angle_gamma   90.00
#
_symmetry.space_group_name_H-M   'P 1'
#
loop_
_entity.id
_entity.type
_entity.pdbx_description
1 polymer ?
#
loop_
_entity_poly.entity_id
_entity_poly.type
_entity_poly.pdbx_seq_one_letter_code
_entity_poly.pdbx_strand_id
1 'polypeptide(L)'
;MHKKVCTALALTLSFAMASMPALAGERAALVKGSLVNIRAEATVKSNKVTNLFSNASITVNDPVQGSDGSTWYPVKYAGGQGYIRSDFVKFPVQYQRDEAFENELNQQGFPESYKEGLRNLHAEFPSWRFQGMKTNLNWDAVLNGEMEGTSSLVDKNAISSWKSTDAGKYDWNSGTWPGFDGAKWVAASRALTAYYLDPRNFMDESYIFQFLLHNYNPEEQTAEGLSSVLKGTFMESATASTVEESTASQQESTAAAPTDDTSSFVSGDNVIVSAAGPGEFVSGGSGSGGNTGGDTVKRSGIDYTGILMKAAETTKQNPYVLAAMILQEQGKGTSGSVSGASGFYNYFNVGAYAANGMGAVERGLWYAGQSGSYGRPWNSHEKSILGGAQFFAENYLNAGQNTLYLKKWNVQGANLYKHQYMTNVQGAAEEGAKLAKAYTAEMRQKALVFNIPIYENMPAERAAIPTGTGSPNNRLTSLSISGYNLSPSFSGENENYSISLSNGTKSLDIAATAVDAKAQIKGNGNQSVEGRDSVVITVKAENGSEKNYTIKLNYGGATANQTSSGSGGNESGVEIIEVGKAPLS
;
A
#
# COMPACT_ATOMS: atom_id res chain seq x y z
N MET A 1 -52.94 -3.98 68.36
CA MET A 1 -52.18 -2.80 67.91
C MET A 1 -50.86 -2.74 68.69
N HIS A 2 -49.75 -2.65 67.96
CA HIS A 2 -48.39 -2.26 68.38
C HIS A 2 -47.46 -3.17 69.22
N LYS A 3 -46.37 -3.53 68.51
CA LYS A 3 -44.94 -3.55 68.86
C LYS A 3 -44.44 -4.58 69.90
N LYS A 4 -43.47 -5.38 69.46
CA LYS A 4 -42.10 -5.36 70.02
C LYS A 4 -41.08 -5.95 69.04
N VAL A 5 -39.98 -5.23 68.95
CA VAL A 5 -38.75 -5.49 68.19
C VAL A 5 -37.98 -6.64 68.86
N CYS A 6 -37.35 -7.52 68.07
CA CYS A 6 -36.22 -8.32 68.51
C CYS A 6 -35.17 -8.37 67.40
N THR A 7 -34.00 -7.87 67.76
CA THR A 7 -32.74 -7.85 67.02
C THR A 7 -32.20 -9.28 66.89
N ALA A 8 -31.76 -9.69 65.71
CA ALA A 8 -30.98 -10.92 65.52
C ALA A 8 -29.70 -10.61 64.74
N LEU A 9 -28.60 -11.05 65.35
CA LEU A 9 -27.20 -10.86 65.01
C LEU A 9 -26.84 -11.68 63.75
N ALA A 10 -26.36 -11.03 62.69
CA ALA A 10 -25.90 -11.71 61.49
C ALA A 10 -24.44 -12.16 61.65
N LEU A 11 -24.23 -13.48 61.66
CA LEU A 11 -22.92 -14.12 61.66
C LEU A 11 -22.42 -14.19 60.21
N THR A 12 -21.41 -13.40 59.87
CA THR A 12 -20.76 -13.44 58.55
C THR A 12 -19.83 -14.64 58.45
N LEU A 13 -20.19 -15.59 57.57
CA LEU A 13 -19.34 -16.71 57.17
C LEU A 13 -18.48 -16.26 55.97
N SER A 14 -17.22 -15.93 56.23
CA SER A 14 -16.26 -15.59 55.18
C SER A 14 -15.83 -16.85 54.41
N PHE A 15 -16.30 -17.01 53.18
CA PHE A 15 -15.68 -17.90 52.20
C PHE A 15 -14.47 -17.19 51.61
N ALA A 16 -13.26 -17.65 51.96
CA ALA A 16 -12.05 -17.29 51.24
C ALA A 16 -12.12 -17.96 49.86
N MET A 17 -12.52 -17.23 48.83
CA MET A 17 -12.23 -17.63 47.45
C MET A 17 -10.72 -17.52 47.26
N ALA A 18 -10.04 -18.66 47.23
CA ALA A 18 -8.71 -18.73 46.64
C ALA A 18 -8.86 -18.34 45.16
N SER A 19 -8.35 -17.17 44.79
CA SER A 19 -8.18 -16.78 43.40
C SER A 19 -7.20 -17.76 42.76
N MET A 20 -7.70 -18.70 41.96
CA MET A 20 -6.84 -19.46 41.07
C MET A 20 -6.15 -18.46 40.14
N PRO A 21 -4.82 -18.54 39.92
CA PRO A 21 -4.20 -17.75 38.87
C PRO A 21 -4.81 -18.20 37.55
N ALA A 22 -5.34 -17.25 36.76
CA ALA A 22 -5.71 -17.51 35.39
C ALA A 22 -4.46 -18.05 34.67
N LEU A 23 -4.54 -19.28 34.16
CA LEU A 23 -3.51 -19.84 33.29
C LEU A 23 -3.48 -18.97 32.02
N ALA A 24 -2.40 -18.20 31.86
CA ALA A 24 -2.15 -17.40 30.67
C ALA A 24 -2.17 -18.32 29.44
N GLY A 25 -3.14 -18.12 28.56
CA GLY A 25 -3.41 -19.05 27.45
C GLY A 25 -2.62 -18.67 26.21
N GLU A 26 -1.72 -19.55 25.77
CA GLU A 26 -1.17 -19.50 24.42
C GLU A 26 -2.31 -19.67 23.40
N ARG A 27 -2.38 -18.78 22.41
CA ARG A 27 -3.41 -18.79 21.36
C ARG A 27 -2.77 -18.71 19.99
N ALA A 28 -3.18 -19.60 19.09
CA ALA A 28 -2.77 -19.54 17.69
C ALA A 28 -3.41 -18.34 16.99
N ALA A 29 -2.64 -17.67 16.15
CA ALA A 29 -3.08 -16.54 15.34
C ALA A 29 -2.25 -16.44 14.05
N LEU A 30 -2.67 -15.54 13.17
CA LEU A 30 -1.95 -15.18 11.95
C LEU A 30 -1.55 -13.70 12.00
N VAL A 31 -0.47 -13.36 11.30
CA VAL A 31 -0.11 -11.96 11.04
C VAL A 31 -1.02 -11.39 9.95
N LYS A 32 -1.59 -10.21 10.18
CA LYS A 32 -2.24 -9.41 9.13
C LYS A 32 -1.39 -8.18 8.79
N GLY A 33 -1.37 -7.81 7.51
CA GLY A 33 -0.49 -6.78 6.97
C GLY A 33 0.77 -7.35 6.30
N SER A 34 1.28 -6.63 5.31
CA SER A 34 2.29 -7.15 4.37
C SER A 34 3.67 -7.36 4.98
N LEU A 35 4.15 -6.41 5.79
CA LEU A 35 5.44 -6.48 6.47
C LEU A 35 5.32 -5.90 7.88
N VAL A 36 5.17 -6.78 8.86
CA VAL A 36 4.91 -6.41 10.25
C VAL A 36 6.19 -6.50 11.07
N ASN A 37 6.50 -5.45 11.83
CA ASN A 37 7.65 -5.44 12.71
C ASN A 37 7.34 -6.24 13.99
N ILE A 38 8.21 -7.18 14.32
CA ILE A 38 8.28 -7.77 15.65
C ILE A 38 9.28 -6.99 16.48
N ARG A 39 8.89 -6.64 17.70
CA ARG A 39 9.62 -5.73 18.58
C ARG A 39 10.15 -6.46 19.80
N ALA A 40 11.26 -5.97 20.36
CA ALA A 40 11.88 -6.58 21.53
C ALA A 40 11.03 -6.37 22.80
N GLU A 41 10.29 -5.26 22.84
CA GLU A 41 9.40 -4.87 23.93
C GLU A 41 8.06 -4.36 23.39
N ALA A 42 7.04 -4.27 24.26
CA ALA A 42 5.71 -3.77 23.95
C ALA A 42 5.69 -2.23 23.73
N THR A 43 6.41 -1.77 22.71
CA THR A 43 6.43 -0.36 22.29
C THR A 43 7.02 -0.22 20.90
N VAL A 44 6.48 0.69 20.09
CA VAL A 44 7.01 1.01 18.76
C VAL A 44 8.45 1.55 18.78
N LYS A 45 8.91 2.08 19.93
CA LYS A 45 10.26 2.66 20.09
C LYS A 45 11.35 1.61 20.34
N SER A 46 10.97 0.38 20.67
CA SER A 46 11.95 -0.67 20.97
C SER A 46 12.59 -1.21 19.69
N ASN A 47 13.72 -1.90 19.85
CA ASN A 47 14.43 -2.50 18.74
C ASN A 47 13.54 -3.47 17.96
N LYS A 48 13.65 -3.42 16.63
CA LYS A 48 13.05 -4.43 15.76
C LYS A 48 13.84 -5.73 15.89
N VAL A 49 13.16 -6.81 16.26
CA VAL A 49 13.72 -8.17 16.33
C VAL A 49 13.76 -8.77 14.92
N THR A 50 12.64 -8.74 14.23
CA THR A 50 12.50 -9.24 12.85
C THR A 50 11.28 -8.62 12.17
N ASN A 51 11.05 -9.01 10.92
CA ASN A 51 9.80 -8.78 10.21
C ASN A 51 9.08 -10.11 9.96
N LEU A 52 7.77 -10.13 10.17
CA LEU A 52 6.90 -11.21 9.70
C LEU A 52 6.03 -10.68 8.56
N PHE A 53 5.67 -11.59 7.67
CA PHE A 53 4.83 -11.29 6.50
C PHE A 53 3.39 -11.72 6.75
N SER A 54 2.48 -11.23 5.91
CA SER A 54 1.07 -11.59 5.95
C SER A 54 0.86 -13.10 5.98
N ASN A 55 -0.10 -13.56 6.78
CA ASN A 55 -0.43 -14.97 7.04
C ASN A 55 0.68 -15.81 7.69
N ALA A 56 1.78 -15.21 8.17
CA ALA A 56 2.73 -15.93 9.00
C ALA A 56 2.03 -16.48 10.26
N SER A 57 2.19 -17.77 10.52
CA SER A 57 1.64 -18.41 11.72
C SER A 57 2.40 -17.98 12.97
N ILE A 58 1.65 -17.58 13.99
CA ILE A 58 2.17 -17.11 15.26
C ILE A 58 1.39 -17.72 16.43
N THR A 59 2.00 -17.73 17.60
CA THR A 59 1.33 -18.03 18.87
C THR A 59 1.50 -16.85 19.81
N VAL A 60 0.39 -16.34 20.35
CA VAL A 60 0.39 -15.17 21.23
C VAL A 60 -0.07 -15.52 22.63
N ASN A 61 0.48 -14.83 23.62
CA ASN A 61 0.03 -14.93 25.02
C ASN A 61 -1.04 -13.87 25.32
N ASP A 62 -1.33 -13.66 26.60
CA ASP A 62 -2.22 -12.59 27.05
C ASP A 62 -1.67 -11.20 26.66
N PRO A 63 -2.55 -10.26 26.30
CA PRO A 63 -2.14 -8.93 25.89
C PRO A 63 -1.52 -8.15 27.05
N VAL A 64 -0.59 -7.27 26.72
CA VAL A 64 0.00 -6.29 27.62
C VAL A 64 -0.23 -4.88 27.09
N GLN A 65 -0.35 -3.92 28.00
CA GLN A 65 -0.42 -2.50 27.63
C GLN A 65 1.00 -1.98 27.39
N GLY A 66 1.24 -1.48 26.18
CA GLY A 66 2.53 -0.90 25.81
C GLY A 66 2.74 0.49 26.39
N SER A 67 4.00 0.91 26.51
CA SER A 67 4.35 2.27 26.95
C SER A 67 3.93 3.37 25.95
N ASP A 68 3.56 2.97 24.74
CA ASP A 68 2.98 3.80 23.69
C ASP A 68 1.44 3.88 23.75
N GLY A 69 0.81 3.28 24.75
CA GLY A 69 -0.64 3.25 24.92
C GLY A 69 -1.36 2.27 23.99
N SER A 70 -0.64 1.52 23.16
CA SER A 70 -1.23 0.45 22.33
C SER A 70 -1.28 -0.87 23.08
N THR A 71 -2.17 -1.78 22.66
CA THR A 71 -2.18 -3.16 23.14
C THR A 71 -1.19 -3.99 22.33
N TRP A 72 -0.38 -4.81 23.02
CA TRP A 72 0.63 -5.68 22.42
C TRP A 72 0.46 -7.11 22.89
N TYR A 73 0.89 -8.06 22.07
CA TYR A 73 0.95 -9.47 22.41
C TYR A 73 2.42 -9.92 22.48
N PRO A 74 2.85 -10.59 23.56
CA PRO A 74 4.01 -11.46 23.50
C PRO A 74 3.75 -12.54 22.46
N VAL A 75 4.68 -12.76 21.54
CA VAL A 75 4.49 -13.62 20.37
C VAL A 75 5.67 -14.57 20.17
N LYS A 76 5.36 -15.82 19.81
CA LYS A 76 6.28 -16.83 19.32
C LYS A 76 6.01 -17.09 17.84
N TYR A 77 7.07 -17.29 17.06
CA TYR A 77 7.02 -17.58 15.64
C TYR A 77 8.19 -18.49 15.24
N ALA A 78 8.18 -18.99 14.00
CA ALA A 78 9.28 -19.81 13.49
C ALA A 78 10.61 -19.02 13.53
N GLY A 79 11.52 -19.43 14.42
CA GLY A 79 12.83 -18.81 14.57
C GLY A 79 12.95 -17.72 15.65
N GLY A 80 11.92 -17.46 16.45
CA GLY A 80 12.09 -16.54 17.58
C GLY A 80 10.82 -16.16 18.36
N GLN A 81 10.99 -15.13 19.19
CA GLN A 81 9.92 -14.54 20.00
C GLN A 81 10.11 -13.02 20.09
N GLY A 82 9.05 -12.30 20.46
CA GLY A 82 9.09 -10.86 20.68
C GLY A 82 7.70 -10.33 21.03
N TYR A 83 7.39 -9.12 20.56
CA TYR A 83 6.10 -8.47 20.72
C TYR A 83 5.55 -8.02 19.37
N ILE A 84 4.26 -8.23 19.18
CA ILE A 84 3.47 -7.77 18.02
C ILE A 84 2.31 -6.91 18.51
N ARG A 85 2.04 -5.80 17.83
CA ARG A 85 0.91 -4.94 18.20
C ARG A 85 -0.40 -5.61 17.83
N SER A 86 -1.44 -5.44 18.65
CA SER A 86 -2.71 -6.18 18.51
C SER A 86 -3.41 -5.95 17.17
N ASP A 87 -3.22 -4.78 16.56
CA ASP A 87 -3.75 -4.43 15.24
C ASP A 87 -3.06 -5.15 14.07
N PHE A 88 -2.08 -6.04 14.32
CA PHE A 88 -1.48 -6.91 13.32
C PHE A 88 -1.70 -8.41 13.61
N VAL A 89 -2.55 -8.73 14.59
CA VAL A 89 -2.89 -10.11 14.95
C VAL A 89 -4.30 -10.44 14.47
N LYS A 90 -4.44 -11.53 13.73
CA LYS A 90 -5.71 -12.10 13.29
C LYS A 90 -5.95 -13.43 14.00
N PHE A 91 -6.95 -13.47 14.86
CA PHE A 91 -7.37 -14.72 15.50
C PHE A 91 -8.29 -15.52 14.56
N PRO A 92 -8.29 -16.86 14.67
CA PRO A 92 -9.26 -17.68 13.97
C PRO A 92 -10.68 -17.31 14.38
N VAL A 93 -11.57 -17.16 13.40
CA VAL A 93 -12.99 -16.90 13.62
C VAL A 93 -13.76 -18.19 13.39
N GLN A 94 -14.73 -18.50 14.25
CA GLN A 94 -15.63 -19.63 14.07
C GLN A 94 -16.90 -19.15 13.37
N TYR A 95 -17.03 -19.46 12.09
CA TYR A 95 -18.24 -19.16 11.33
C TYR A 95 -19.31 -20.22 11.58
N GLN A 96 -20.50 -19.78 11.99
CA GLN A 96 -21.71 -20.60 12.00
C GLN A 96 -22.44 -20.39 10.68
N ARG A 97 -22.74 -21.49 9.97
CA ARG A 97 -23.32 -21.43 8.63
C ARG A 97 -24.66 -20.69 8.64
N ASP A 98 -24.75 -19.67 7.79
CA ASP A 98 -25.91 -18.82 7.57
C ASP A 98 -26.32 -18.98 6.10
N GLU A 99 -27.43 -19.68 5.85
CA GLU A 99 -27.89 -19.97 4.49
C GLU A 99 -28.26 -18.70 3.70
N ALA A 100 -28.76 -17.65 4.37
CA ALA A 100 -29.10 -16.39 3.70
C ALA A 100 -27.82 -15.73 3.18
N PHE A 101 -26.78 -15.70 4.00
CA PHE A 101 -25.47 -15.19 3.62
C PHE A 101 -24.81 -16.02 2.52
N GLU A 102 -24.84 -17.36 2.60
CA GLU A 102 -24.30 -18.22 1.54
C GLU A 102 -25.02 -18.01 0.20
N ASN A 103 -26.34 -17.82 0.23
CA ASN A 103 -27.12 -17.49 -0.96
C ASN A 103 -26.78 -16.11 -1.53
N GLU A 104 -26.58 -15.10 -0.67
CA GLU A 104 -26.10 -13.77 -1.08
C GLU A 104 -24.74 -13.89 -1.79
N LEU A 105 -23.76 -14.58 -1.20
CA LEU A 105 -22.44 -14.77 -1.81
C LEU A 105 -22.52 -15.48 -3.18
N ASN A 106 -23.40 -16.48 -3.30
CA ASN A 106 -23.63 -17.17 -4.57
C ASN A 106 -24.28 -16.25 -5.61
N GLN A 107 -25.27 -15.44 -5.21
CA GLN A 107 -25.95 -14.48 -6.09
C GLN A 107 -24.99 -13.40 -6.60
N GLN A 108 -24.09 -12.93 -5.73
CA GLN A 108 -23.00 -12.00 -6.08
C GLN A 108 -21.90 -12.68 -6.91
N GLY A 109 -21.96 -14.01 -7.06
CA GLY A 109 -21.08 -14.79 -7.91
C GLY A 109 -19.68 -15.01 -7.33
N PHE A 110 -19.49 -14.92 -6.01
CA PHE A 110 -18.18 -15.17 -5.40
C PHE A 110 -17.75 -16.63 -5.56
N PRO A 111 -16.55 -16.90 -6.12
CA PRO A 111 -15.94 -18.23 -6.08
C PRO A 111 -15.64 -18.66 -4.65
N GLU A 112 -15.55 -19.98 -4.41
CA GLU A 112 -15.29 -20.51 -3.07
C GLU A 112 -13.98 -19.99 -2.44
N SER A 113 -12.97 -19.71 -3.28
CA SER A 113 -11.68 -19.13 -2.85
C SER A 113 -11.78 -17.74 -2.21
N TYR A 114 -12.91 -17.05 -2.35
CA TYR A 114 -13.20 -15.78 -1.67
C TYR A 114 -13.95 -15.98 -0.35
N LYS A 115 -14.81 -17.01 -0.28
CA LYS A 115 -15.87 -17.09 0.74
C LYS A 115 -15.34 -17.34 2.14
N GLU A 116 -14.21 -18.02 2.31
CA GLU A 116 -13.61 -18.23 3.63
C GLU A 116 -13.35 -16.90 4.36
N GLY A 117 -12.76 -15.93 3.65
CA GLY A 117 -12.50 -14.60 4.21
C GLY A 117 -13.79 -13.83 4.51
N LEU A 118 -14.79 -13.91 3.63
CA LEU A 118 -16.06 -13.22 3.78
C LEU A 118 -16.91 -13.79 4.94
N ARG A 119 -16.88 -15.11 5.14
CA ARG A 119 -17.52 -15.78 6.28
C ARG A 119 -16.94 -15.32 7.62
N ASN A 120 -15.63 -15.20 7.70
CA ASN A 120 -14.97 -14.69 8.91
C ASN A 120 -15.44 -13.26 9.21
N LEU A 121 -15.50 -12.41 8.19
CA LEU A 121 -15.98 -11.03 8.36
C LEU A 121 -17.46 -10.96 8.72
N HIS A 122 -18.32 -11.80 8.13
CA HIS A 122 -19.74 -11.87 8.46
C HIS A 122 -20.00 -12.33 9.90
N ALA A 123 -19.21 -13.28 10.39
CA ALA A 123 -19.29 -13.74 11.77
C ALA A 123 -18.96 -12.62 12.78
N GLU A 124 -18.07 -11.70 12.44
CA GLU A 124 -17.70 -10.55 13.27
C GLU A 124 -18.60 -9.32 13.05
N PHE A 125 -19.05 -9.11 11.81
CA PHE A 125 -19.79 -7.93 11.35
C PHE A 125 -20.99 -8.33 10.48
N PRO A 126 -22.08 -8.86 11.07
CA PRO A 126 -23.22 -9.41 10.32
C PRO A 126 -24.03 -8.38 9.52
N SER A 127 -23.84 -7.09 9.81
CA SER A 127 -24.45 -5.97 9.06
C SER A 127 -23.70 -5.64 7.77
N TRP A 128 -22.46 -6.11 7.59
CA TRP A 128 -21.69 -5.82 6.38
C TRP A 128 -22.30 -6.55 5.17
N ARG A 129 -22.12 -5.96 3.99
CA ARG A 129 -22.63 -6.49 2.72
C ARG A 129 -21.50 -6.58 1.71
N PHE A 130 -21.44 -7.68 0.99
CA PHE A 130 -20.35 -7.93 0.04
C PHE A 130 -20.92 -8.06 -1.37
N GLN A 131 -20.57 -7.12 -2.24
CA GLN A 131 -20.99 -7.09 -3.62
C GLN A 131 -19.86 -7.61 -4.52
N GLY A 132 -20.19 -8.56 -5.40
CA GLY A 132 -19.24 -9.15 -6.32
C GLY A 132 -19.19 -8.37 -7.63
N MET A 133 -18.09 -7.65 -7.87
CA MET A 133 -17.87 -6.93 -9.13
C MET A 133 -17.22 -7.83 -10.16
N LYS A 134 -18.01 -8.35 -11.11
CA LYS A 134 -17.49 -9.08 -12.27
C LYS A 134 -16.72 -8.12 -13.18
N THR A 135 -15.39 -8.22 -13.17
CA THR A 135 -14.55 -7.35 -14.03
C THR A 135 -14.65 -7.76 -15.49
N ASN A 136 -14.92 -9.05 -15.75
CA ASN A 136 -14.81 -9.67 -17.07
C ASN A 136 -13.40 -9.51 -17.69
N LEU A 137 -12.38 -9.33 -16.84
CA LEU A 137 -10.99 -9.20 -17.23
C LEU A 137 -10.23 -10.45 -16.86
N ASN A 138 -9.43 -10.95 -17.81
CA ASN A 138 -8.48 -12.02 -17.57
C ASN A 138 -7.38 -11.55 -16.61
N TRP A 139 -7.17 -12.30 -15.52
CA TRP A 139 -6.19 -12.01 -14.47
C TRP A 139 -4.79 -11.70 -15.00
N ASP A 140 -4.25 -12.53 -15.91
CA ASP A 140 -2.90 -12.34 -16.42
C ASP A 140 -2.78 -11.12 -17.35
N ALA A 141 -3.85 -10.77 -18.07
CA ALA A 141 -3.89 -9.56 -18.89
C ALA A 141 -3.86 -8.29 -18.02
N VAL A 142 -4.62 -8.28 -16.92
CA VAL A 142 -4.59 -7.18 -15.93
C VAL A 142 -3.19 -7.04 -15.35
N LEU A 143 -2.60 -8.16 -14.91
CA LEU A 143 -1.27 -8.15 -14.32
C LEU A 143 -0.21 -7.70 -15.34
N ASN A 144 -0.30 -8.11 -16.61
CA ASN A 144 0.60 -7.62 -17.66
C ASN A 144 0.47 -6.10 -17.86
N GLY A 145 -0.76 -5.57 -17.91
CA GLY A 145 -0.99 -4.13 -18.03
C GLY A 145 -0.42 -3.32 -16.87
N GLU A 146 -0.53 -3.83 -15.64
CA GLU A 146 0.10 -3.21 -14.45
C GLU A 146 1.62 -3.24 -14.48
N MET A 147 2.20 -4.24 -15.14
CA MET A 147 3.64 -4.35 -15.33
C MET A 147 4.15 -3.44 -16.44
N GLU A 148 3.31 -2.79 -17.24
CA GLU A 148 3.74 -1.83 -18.24
C GLU A 148 4.09 -0.46 -17.61
N GLY A 149 5.23 0.10 -18.02
CA GLY A 149 5.66 1.42 -17.57
C GLY A 149 5.82 1.51 -16.04
N THR A 150 5.17 2.50 -15.45
CA THR A 150 5.36 2.95 -14.06
C THR A 150 4.09 2.88 -13.22
N SER A 151 3.07 2.12 -13.65
CA SER A 151 1.77 2.02 -12.97
C SER A 151 1.86 1.38 -11.57
N SER A 152 2.85 0.51 -11.37
CA SER A 152 3.10 -0.19 -10.12
C SER A 152 4.55 -0.01 -9.64
N LEU A 153 4.72 0.81 -8.61
CA LEU A 153 6.00 1.17 -7.99
C LEU A 153 6.05 0.73 -6.52
N VAL A 154 7.27 0.64 -6.00
CA VAL A 154 7.58 0.32 -4.60
C VAL A 154 8.76 1.17 -4.14
N ASP A 155 8.90 1.38 -2.82
CA ASP A 155 10.04 2.09 -2.24
C ASP A 155 11.36 1.40 -2.59
N LYS A 156 12.38 2.17 -2.96
CA LYS A 156 13.71 1.68 -3.35
C LYS A 156 14.40 0.85 -2.26
N ASN A 157 14.10 1.13 -0.99
CA ASN A 157 14.63 0.42 0.17
C ASN A 157 13.82 -0.82 0.53
N ALA A 158 12.74 -1.14 -0.20
CA ALA A 158 12.05 -2.41 -0.06
C ALA A 158 13.01 -3.59 -0.34
N ILE A 159 12.64 -4.76 0.20
CA ILE A 159 13.39 -6.00 -0.02
C ILE A 159 13.52 -6.31 -1.51
N SER A 160 14.56 -7.05 -1.89
CA SER A 160 14.88 -7.30 -3.30
C SER A 160 13.74 -7.98 -4.06
N SER A 161 13.06 -8.95 -3.46
CA SER A 161 11.95 -9.66 -4.10
C SER A 161 10.71 -8.81 -4.40
N TRP A 162 10.62 -7.61 -3.81
CA TRP A 162 9.55 -6.65 -4.06
C TRP A 162 9.81 -5.80 -5.31
N LYS A 163 11.04 -5.78 -5.82
CA LYS A 163 11.47 -4.92 -6.92
C LYS A 163 11.61 -5.74 -8.21
N SER A 164 11.17 -5.20 -9.34
CA SER A 164 11.23 -5.89 -10.63
C SER A 164 12.67 -6.00 -11.14
N THR A 165 12.98 -7.12 -11.80
CA THR A 165 14.21 -7.31 -12.56
C THR A 165 13.96 -7.44 -14.06
N ASP A 166 12.78 -7.03 -14.53
CA ASP A 166 12.45 -7.03 -15.96
C ASP A 166 13.35 -6.04 -16.72
N ALA A 167 13.39 -6.19 -18.04
CA ALA A 167 14.17 -5.31 -18.91
C ALA A 167 13.83 -3.83 -18.65
N GLY A 168 14.86 -3.01 -18.45
CA GLY A 168 14.74 -1.58 -18.15
C GLY A 168 14.37 -1.24 -16.69
N LYS A 169 14.05 -2.23 -15.85
CA LYS A 169 13.66 -2.04 -14.44
C LYS A 169 14.75 -2.44 -13.45
N TYR A 170 15.81 -3.09 -13.91
CA TYR A 170 17.02 -3.40 -13.15
C TYR A 170 18.23 -3.37 -14.08
N ASP A 171 19.27 -2.64 -13.68
CA ASP A 171 20.55 -2.66 -14.37
C ASP A 171 21.43 -3.74 -13.77
N TRP A 172 21.56 -4.83 -14.50
CA TRP A 172 22.36 -5.98 -14.12
C TRP A 172 23.87 -5.72 -14.15
N ASN A 173 24.36 -4.68 -14.83
CA ASN A 173 25.78 -4.35 -14.89
C ASN A 173 26.23 -3.55 -13.67
N SER A 174 25.36 -2.71 -13.12
CA SER A 174 25.62 -1.95 -11.88
C SER A 174 24.99 -2.58 -10.63
N GLY A 175 24.04 -3.50 -10.80
CA GLY A 175 23.27 -4.10 -9.71
C GLY A 175 22.23 -3.15 -9.11
N THR A 176 21.78 -2.14 -9.85
CA THR A 176 20.92 -1.07 -9.33
C THR A 176 19.51 -1.07 -9.93
N TRP A 177 18.53 -0.64 -9.13
CA TRP A 177 17.18 -0.34 -9.61
C TRP A 177 17.08 1.15 -9.97
N PRO A 178 16.76 1.49 -11.24
CA PRO A 178 16.49 2.86 -11.65
C PRO A 178 15.22 3.40 -10.98
N GLY A 179 15.22 4.70 -10.67
CA GLY A 179 14.05 5.41 -10.15
C GLY A 179 13.12 5.85 -11.27
N PHE A 180 11.80 5.76 -11.06
CA PHE A 180 10.77 6.10 -12.05
C PHE A 180 9.95 7.33 -11.67
N ASP A 181 9.64 7.51 -10.39
CA ASP A 181 8.96 8.69 -9.85
C ASP A 181 9.89 9.34 -8.81
N GLY A 182 10.90 10.04 -9.33
CA GLY A 182 12.06 10.47 -8.56
C GLY A 182 12.97 9.30 -8.12
N ALA A 183 13.94 9.60 -7.27
CA ALA A 183 14.98 8.64 -6.88
C ALA A 183 14.52 7.56 -5.88
N LYS A 184 13.34 7.73 -5.28
CA LYS A 184 12.83 6.88 -4.18
C LYS A 184 11.93 5.72 -4.65
N TRP A 185 11.32 5.83 -5.82
CA TRP A 185 10.34 4.84 -6.31
C TRP A 185 10.90 4.05 -7.48
N VAL A 186 10.89 2.72 -7.35
CA VAL A 186 11.37 1.78 -8.37
C VAL A 186 10.22 0.86 -8.77
N ALA A 187 10.32 0.19 -9.92
CA ALA A 187 9.25 -0.69 -10.38
C ALA A 187 9.04 -1.89 -9.45
N ALA A 188 7.78 -2.19 -9.11
CA ALA A 188 7.40 -3.34 -8.31
C ALA A 188 7.54 -4.65 -9.10
N SER A 189 7.87 -5.76 -8.42
CA SER A 189 7.95 -7.09 -9.04
C SER A 189 6.56 -7.63 -9.37
N ARG A 190 6.46 -8.49 -10.41
CA ARG A 190 5.20 -9.15 -10.79
C ARG A 190 4.55 -9.87 -9.62
N ALA A 191 5.34 -10.55 -8.78
CA ALA A 191 4.83 -11.27 -7.61
C ALA A 191 4.23 -10.31 -6.56
N LEU A 192 4.85 -9.17 -6.31
CA LEU A 192 4.32 -8.16 -5.38
C LEU A 192 3.04 -7.53 -5.94
N THR A 193 3.03 -7.18 -7.22
CA THR A 193 1.85 -6.63 -7.89
C THR A 193 0.69 -7.63 -7.84
N ALA A 194 0.94 -8.91 -8.12
CA ALA A 194 -0.07 -9.97 -8.00
C ALA A 194 -0.63 -10.08 -6.58
N TYR A 195 0.21 -9.99 -5.54
CA TYR A 195 -0.23 -10.02 -4.14
C TYR A 195 -1.21 -8.89 -3.81
N TYR A 196 -0.91 -7.65 -4.20
CA TYR A 196 -1.78 -6.50 -3.90
C TYR A 196 -2.98 -6.34 -4.84
N LEU A 197 -2.91 -6.91 -6.04
CA LEU A 197 -4.04 -7.00 -6.95
C LEU A 197 -5.04 -8.08 -6.49
N ASP A 198 -4.62 -9.13 -5.80
CA ASP A 198 -5.51 -10.23 -5.44
C ASP A 198 -6.44 -9.84 -4.27
N PRO A 199 -7.76 -9.67 -4.48
CA PRO A 199 -8.65 -9.20 -3.43
C PRO A 199 -8.74 -10.16 -2.25
N ARG A 200 -8.50 -11.45 -2.47
CA ARG A 200 -8.57 -12.52 -1.46
C ARG A 200 -7.51 -12.37 -0.36
N ASN A 201 -6.46 -11.58 -0.61
CA ASN A 201 -5.42 -11.30 0.38
C ASN A 201 -5.84 -10.29 1.46
N PHE A 202 -6.99 -9.62 1.28
CA PHE A 202 -7.38 -8.47 2.10
C PHE A 202 -8.75 -8.62 2.77
N MET A 203 -9.19 -9.88 2.98
CA MET A 203 -10.42 -10.20 3.70
C MET A 203 -10.18 -10.26 5.22
N ASP A 204 -9.92 -9.10 5.79
CA ASP A 204 -9.86 -8.85 7.23
C ASP A 204 -10.48 -7.48 7.57
N GLU A 205 -10.71 -7.22 8.85
CA GLU A 205 -11.48 -6.09 9.37
C GLU A 205 -10.80 -4.72 9.17
N SER A 206 -9.60 -4.70 8.58
CA SER A 206 -8.82 -3.49 8.32
C SER A 206 -8.61 -3.30 6.82
N TYR A 207 -8.07 -4.31 6.13
CA TYR A 207 -7.69 -4.18 4.72
C TYR A 207 -8.86 -4.32 3.74
N ILE A 208 -10.03 -4.83 4.17
CA ILE A 208 -11.23 -4.89 3.33
C ILE A 208 -11.77 -3.49 2.99
N PHE A 209 -11.44 -2.47 3.79
CA PHE A 209 -11.86 -1.09 3.55
C PHE A 209 -11.35 -0.50 2.24
N GLN A 210 -10.37 -1.13 1.59
CA GLN A 210 -10.00 -0.75 0.22
C GLN A 210 -11.13 -1.00 -0.79
N PHE A 211 -12.08 -1.89 -0.48
CA PHE A 211 -13.25 -2.23 -1.28
C PHE A 211 -14.52 -1.51 -0.82
N LEU A 212 -14.47 -0.69 0.24
CA LEU A 212 -15.64 0.01 0.75
C LEU A 212 -16.23 0.91 -0.34
N LEU A 213 -17.53 0.80 -0.58
CA LEU A 213 -18.23 1.56 -1.60
C LEU A 213 -18.40 3.02 -1.14
N HIS A 214 -17.92 3.93 -1.98
CA HIS A 214 -17.96 5.37 -1.71
C HIS A 214 -19.23 6.04 -2.25
N ASN A 215 -20.15 5.32 -2.89
CA ASN A 215 -21.44 5.86 -3.32
C ASN A 215 -22.40 6.06 -2.14
N TYR A 216 -23.20 7.12 -2.22
CA TYR A 216 -24.26 7.39 -1.27
C TYR A 216 -25.45 6.42 -1.48
N ASN A 217 -25.86 5.76 -0.41
CA ASN A 217 -27.11 5.02 -0.32
C ASN A 217 -27.99 5.63 0.78
N PRO A 218 -29.02 6.42 0.42
CA PRO A 218 -29.88 7.10 1.40
C PRO A 218 -30.72 6.15 2.26
N GLU A 219 -30.91 4.89 1.84
CA GLU A 219 -31.65 3.89 2.64
C GLU A 219 -30.82 3.37 3.83
N GLU A 220 -29.49 3.39 3.69
CA GLU A 220 -28.56 2.88 4.70
C GLU A 220 -27.85 3.99 5.48
N GLN A 221 -27.62 5.14 4.83
CA GLN A 221 -26.75 6.20 5.32
C GLN A 221 -27.57 7.43 5.70
N THR A 222 -28.11 7.45 6.93
CA THR A 222 -28.96 8.54 7.42
C THR A 222 -28.20 9.58 8.23
N ALA A 223 -28.82 10.75 8.46
CA ALA A 223 -28.30 11.81 9.33
C ALA A 223 -28.12 11.32 10.78
N GLU A 224 -29.06 10.53 11.32
CA GLU A 224 -28.96 9.95 12.66
C GLU A 224 -27.81 8.96 12.77
N GLY A 225 -27.62 8.15 11.72
CA GLY A 225 -26.47 7.26 11.61
C GLY A 225 -25.17 8.04 11.56
N LEU A 226 -25.13 9.16 10.81
CA LEU A 226 -23.97 10.05 10.75
C LEU A 226 -23.71 10.75 12.10
N SER A 227 -24.73 11.25 12.79
CA SER A 227 -24.54 11.84 14.13
C SER A 227 -24.00 10.82 15.13
N SER A 228 -24.43 9.56 15.03
CA SER A 228 -23.89 8.46 15.83
C SER A 228 -22.41 8.19 15.49
N VAL A 229 -22.05 8.27 14.20
CA VAL A 229 -20.69 8.14 13.68
C VAL A 229 -19.77 9.27 14.19
N LEU A 230 -20.28 10.51 14.26
CA LEU A 230 -19.48 11.69 14.64
C LEU A 230 -19.31 11.86 16.15
N LYS A 231 -20.04 11.10 16.98
CA LYS A 231 -20.01 11.19 18.44
C LYS A 231 -18.60 10.96 19.00
N GLY A 232 -18.17 11.83 19.92
CA GLY A 232 -16.84 11.77 20.53
C GLY A 232 -15.71 12.33 19.67
N THR A 233 -16.01 12.84 18.48
CA THR A 233 -15.03 13.47 17.58
C THR A 233 -15.12 14.99 17.62
N PHE A 234 -14.15 15.70 17.02
CA PHE A 234 -14.23 17.17 16.87
C PHE A 234 -15.38 17.63 15.96
N MET A 235 -15.93 16.71 15.16
CA MET A 235 -17.09 16.93 14.30
C MET A 235 -18.41 16.59 14.98
N GLU A 236 -18.43 16.25 16.27
CA GLU A 236 -19.68 16.12 17.02
C GLU A 236 -20.41 17.48 17.03
N SER A 237 -21.56 17.52 16.34
CA SER A 237 -22.44 18.68 16.34
C SER A 237 -23.09 18.84 17.72
N ALA A 238 -23.20 20.09 18.21
CA ALA A 238 -24.11 20.36 19.30
C ALA A 238 -25.54 20.03 18.83
N THR A 239 -26.23 19.09 19.49
CA THR A 239 -27.64 18.79 19.23
C THR A 239 -28.42 20.09 19.17
N ALA A 240 -29.08 20.34 18.03
CA ALA A 240 -30.00 21.46 17.90
C ALA A 240 -31.11 21.30 18.95
N SER A 241 -31.05 22.13 20.00
CA SER A 241 -32.22 22.38 20.82
C SER A 241 -33.30 22.94 19.90
N THR A 242 -34.46 22.28 19.91
CA THR A 242 -35.75 22.72 19.34
C THR A 242 -35.79 24.19 18.95
N VAL A 243 -35.79 24.47 17.65
CA VAL A 243 -36.05 25.81 17.14
C VAL A 243 -37.56 26.03 17.24
N GLU A 244 -37.98 26.83 18.22
CA GLU A 244 -39.31 27.44 18.16
C GLU A 244 -39.35 28.38 16.95
N GLU A 245 -40.38 28.14 16.15
CA GLU A 245 -40.80 28.90 14.99
C GLU A 245 -40.95 30.39 15.35
N SER A 246 -40.21 31.25 14.65
CA SER A 246 -40.56 32.67 14.57
C SER A 246 -40.46 33.15 13.12
N THR A 247 -41.65 33.30 12.55
CA THR A 247 -41.96 33.96 11.28
C THR A 247 -41.54 35.43 11.27
N ALA A 248 -40.83 35.83 10.21
CA ALA A 248 -40.88 37.12 9.50
C ALA A 248 -39.61 37.23 8.63
N SER A 249 -39.56 37.77 7.42
CA SER A 249 -40.53 38.24 6.43
C SER A 249 -39.71 38.45 5.15
N GLN A 250 -40.33 38.22 4.00
CA GLN A 250 -39.73 38.29 2.66
C GLN A 250 -39.15 39.67 2.32
N GLN A 251 -38.04 39.68 1.57
CA GLN A 251 -37.86 40.68 0.53
C GLN A 251 -37.08 40.09 -0.65
N GLU A 252 -37.80 39.90 -1.76
CA GLU A 252 -37.28 39.63 -3.10
C GLU A 252 -36.42 40.79 -3.61
N SER A 253 -35.38 40.47 -4.39
CA SER A 253 -34.98 41.30 -5.51
C SER A 253 -34.50 40.42 -6.67
N THR A 254 -35.06 40.72 -7.83
CA THR A 254 -35.15 39.92 -9.06
C THR A 254 -33.94 39.99 -9.99
N ALA A 255 -33.70 38.86 -10.67
CA ALA A 255 -33.31 38.66 -12.08
C ALA A 255 -31.94 39.16 -12.61
N ALA A 256 -31.16 38.24 -13.19
CA ALA A 256 -31.08 38.05 -14.65
C ALA A 256 -30.22 36.84 -15.04
N ALA A 257 -30.70 36.07 -16.01
CA ALA A 257 -29.95 35.19 -16.91
C ALA A 257 -30.42 35.53 -18.35
N PRO A 258 -29.84 35.01 -19.45
CA PRO A 258 -28.59 34.25 -19.63
C PRO A 258 -27.71 34.83 -20.78
N THR A 259 -26.52 34.27 -21.01
CA THR A 259 -26.08 33.94 -22.39
C THR A 259 -25.15 32.75 -22.38
N ASP A 260 -25.50 31.83 -23.27
CA ASP A 260 -24.78 30.66 -23.78
C ASP A 260 -23.41 31.07 -24.35
N ASP A 261 -22.36 30.32 -24.04
CA ASP A 261 -21.30 30.12 -25.03
C ASP A 261 -20.65 28.74 -24.85
N THR A 262 -20.69 28.02 -25.95
CA THR A 262 -20.15 26.68 -26.17
C THR A 262 -18.68 26.72 -26.58
N SER A 263 -18.00 25.59 -26.35
CA SER A 263 -16.64 25.23 -26.81
C SER A 263 -15.51 25.75 -25.92
N SER A 264 -14.46 24.99 -25.60
CA SER A 264 -13.87 23.83 -26.25
C SER A 264 -13.00 23.08 -25.24
N PHE A 265 -13.02 21.75 -25.34
CA PHE A 265 -12.12 20.85 -24.62
C PHE A 265 -10.67 21.07 -25.06
N VAL A 266 -9.80 21.39 -24.12
CA VAL A 266 -8.35 21.14 -24.23
C VAL A 266 -7.98 20.21 -23.09
N SER A 267 -7.81 18.94 -23.43
CA SER A 267 -7.15 17.95 -22.59
C SER A 267 -5.69 18.37 -22.40
N GLY A 268 -5.34 18.69 -21.17
CA GLY A 268 -3.96 18.98 -20.81
C GLY A 268 -3.91 19.60 -19.44
N ASP A 269 -3.93 18.78 -18.40
CA ASP A 269 -3.09 18.99 -17.23
C ASP A 269 -3.10 17.74 -16.35
N ASN A 270 -1.93 17.14 -16.20
CA ASN A 270 -1.64 16.14 -15.18
C ASN A 270 -1.85 16.79 -13.82
N VAL A 271 -3.03 16.63 -13.24
CA VAL A 271 -3.24 16.87 -11.81
C VAL A 271 -2.46 15.78 -11.08
N ILE A 272 -1.22 16.12 -10.70
CA ILE A 272 -0.45 15.31 -9.75
C ILE A 272 -1.14 15.45 -8.40
N VAL A 273 -1.96 14.46 -8.07
CA VAL A 273 -2.57 14.32 -6.76
C VAL A 273 -1.48 13.82 -5.81
N SER A 274 -1.05 14.72 -4.91
CA SER A 274 -0.22 14.48 -3.73
C SER A 274 0.81 13.34 -3.81
N ALA A 275 2.05 13.71 -4.11
CA ALA A 275 3.25 12.89 -3.96
C ALA A 275 3.64 12.57 -2.49
N ALA A 276 2.68 12.55 -1.56
CA ALA A 276 2.88 11.99 -0.24
C ALA A 276 2.55 10.50 -0.34
N GLY A 277 3.54 9.71 -0.76
CA GLY A 277 3.43 8.25 -0.66
C GLY A 277 3.08 7.83 0.77
N PRO A 278 2.33 6.74 0.95
CA PRO A 278 2.00 6.25 2.29
C PRO A 278 3.30 5.74 2.94
N GLY A 279 3.78 6.43 3.97
CA GLY A 279 5.00 6.02 4.66
C GLY A 279 5.58 6.98 5.69
N GLU A 280 5.25 8.27 5.67
CA GLU A 280 5.85 9.21 6.63
C GLU A 280 4.91 9.49 7.80
N PHE A 281 5.14 8.78 8.91
CA PHE A 281 4.68 9.20 10.22
C PHE A 281 5.34 10.54 10.55
N VAL A 282 4.56 11.62 10.66
CA VAL A 282 4.92 12.71 11.55
C VAL A 282 4.80 12.14 12.96
N SER A 283 5.94 11.80 13.56
CA SER A 283 6.02 11.52 14.98
C SER A 283 5.44 12.71 15.74
N GLY A 284 4.32 12.51 16.44
CA GLY A 284 3.84 13.46 17.44
C GLY A 284 4.95 13.66 18.48
N GLY A 285 5.57 14.83 18.46
CA GLY A 285 6.55 15.23 19.46
C GLY A 285 5.94 15.15 20.86
N SER A 286 6.64 14.46 21.76
CA SER A 286 6.30 14.39 23.17
C SER A 286 6.40 15.77 23.82
N GLY A 287 5.25 16.32 24.22
CA GLY A 287 5.18 17.31 25.30
C GLY A 287 4.97 16.58 26.62
N SER A 288 5.89 16.77 27.56
CA SER A 288 5.87 16.21 28.92
C SER A 288 4.56 16.55 29.65
N GLY A 289 4.04 15.57 30.40
CA GLY A 289 2.73 15.63 31.04
C GLY A 289 2.57 16.67 32.13
N GLY A 290 1.35 17.21 32.18
CA GLY A 290 0.70 17.72 33.38
C GLY A 290 -0.66 17.04 33.47
N ASN A 291 -0.87 16.29 34.55
CA ASN A 291 -2.11 15.58 34.85
C ASN A 291 -3.20 16.57 35.28
N THR A 292 -4.24 16.78 34.46
CA THR A 292 -5.52 17.36 34.88
C THR A 292 -6.66 16.72 34.06
N GLY A 293 -7.75 16.38 34.73
CA GLY A 293 -8.73 15.39 34.30
C GLY A 293 -9.67 15.76 33.15
N GLY A 294 -10.35 14.71 32.68
CA GLY A 294 -11.58 14.75 31.89
C GLY A 294 -11.59 15.74 30.72
N ASP A 295 -11.00 15.34 29.58
CA ASP A 295 -11.15 16.07 28.32
C ASP A 295 -12.63 16.08 27.91
N THR A 296 -13.32 17.16 28.25
CA THR A 296 -14.59 17.54 27.62
C THR A 296 -14.30 17.82 26.15
N VAL A 297 -14.74 16.94 25.26
CA VAL A 297 -14.81 17.21 23.81
C VAL A 297 -15.59 18.53 23.65
N LYS A 298 -14.93 19.60 23.18
CA LYS A 298 -15.61 20.85 22.86
C LYS A 298 -16.51 20.59 21.66
N ARG A 299 -17.82 20.50 21.89
CA ARG A 299 -18.82 20.45 20.82
C ARG A 299 -18.67 21.67 19.94
N SER A 300 -18.55 21.46 18.63
CA SER A 300 -18.51 22.58 17.69
C SER A 300 -19.91 23.19 17.56
N GLY A 301 -20.00 24.51 17.43
CA GLY A 301 -21.24 25.18 17.01
C GLY A 301 -21.56 24.97 15.52
N ILE A 302 -20.90 24.02 14.86
CA ILE A 302 -20.98 23.75 13.43
C ILE A 302 -21.84 22.50 13.22
N ASP A 303 -22.82 22.59 12.33
CA ASP A 303 -23.63 21.45 11.93
C ASP A 303 -22.90 20.57 10.90
N TYR A 304 -21.85 19.89 11.33
CA TYR A 304 -21.12 18.93 10.49
C TYR A 304 -22.02 17.83 9.94
N THR A 305 -23.01 17.37 10.71
CA THR A 305 -23.97 16.36 10.24
C THR A 305 -24.72 16.88 9.01
N GLY A 306 -25.36 18.05 9.12
CA GLY A 306 -26.09 18.66 8.01
C GLY A 306 -25.20 18.97 6.81
N ILE A 307 -23.98 19.51 7.04
CA ILE A 307 -23.03 19.82 5.97
C ILE A 307 -22.60 18.55 5.21
N LEU A 308 -22.28 17.47 5.91
CA LEU A 308 -21.83 16.22 5.31
C LEU A 308 -22.98 15.46 4.61
N MET A 309 -24.19 15.51 5.16
CA MET A 309 -25.38 14.97 4.47
C MET A 309 -25.66 15.76 3.18
N LYS A 310 -25.57 17.09 3.23
CA LYS A 310 -25.68 17.95 2.04
C LYS A 310 -24.59 17.63 1.01
N ALA A 311 -23.36 17.39 1.46
CA ALA A 311 -22.26 16.97 0.60
C ALA A 311 -22.55 15.62 -0.08
N ALA A 312 -23.05 14.64 0.69
CA ALA A 312 -23.45 13.34 0.18
C ALA A 312 -24.58 13.44 -0.86
N GLU A 313 -25.63 14.21 -0.58
CA GLU A 313 -26.74 14.42 -1.51
C GLU A 313 -26.30 15.11 -2.82
N THR A 314 -25.42 16.10 -2.70
CA THR A 314 -24.90 16.88 -3.84
C THR A 314 -23.97 16.05 -4.71
N THR A 315 -23.07 15.29 -4.08
CA THR A 315 -21.96 14.62 -4.78
C THR A 315 -22.20 13.12 -4.99
N LYS A 316 -23.29 12.58 -4.44
CA LYS A 316 -23.61 11.14 -4.40
C LYS A 316 -22.52 10.30 -3.73
N GLN A 317 -21.76 10.89 -2.81
CA GLN A 317 -20.75 10.20 -2.01
C GLN A 317 -21.27 9.77 -0.65
N ASN A 318 -20.79 8.64 -0.16
CA ASN A 318 -21.09 8.10 1.15
C ASN A 318 -20.68 9.09 2.26
N PRO A 319 -21.62 9.61 3.08
CA PRO A 319 -21.32 10.60 4.11
C PRO A 319 -20.42 10.04 5.21
N TYR A 320 -20.45 8.73 5.48
CA TYR A 320 -19.59 8.09 6.49
C TYR A 320 -18.15 8.01 6.00
N VAL A 321 -17.95 7.80 4.69
CA VAL A 321 -16.62 7.87 4.06
C VAL A 321 -16.09 9.31 4.09
N LEU A 322 -16.90 10.30 3.75
CA LEU A 322 -16.49 11.72 3.82
C LEU A 322 -16.09 12.10 5.26
N ALA A 323 -16.89 11.70 6.25
CA ALA A 323 -16.56 11.91 7.66
C ALA A 323 -15.25 11.22 8.04
N ALA A 324 -15.08 9.94 7.70
CA ALA A 324 -13.89 9.17 8.01
C ALA A 324 -12.63 9.75 7.36
N MET A 325 -12.72 10.23 6.12
CA MET A 325 -11.63 10.96 5.44
C MET A 325 -11.24 12.22 6.21
N ILE A 326 -12.21 13.05 6.62
CA ILE A 326 -11.91 14.25 7.39
C ILE A 326 -11.26 13.91 8.75
N LEU A 327 -11.77 12.89 9.46
CA LEU A 327 -11.19 12.44 10.73
C LEU A 327 -9.74 11.96 10.54
N GLN A 328 -9.48 11.24 9.45
CA GLN A 328 -8.15 10.79 9.08
C GLN A 328 -7.21 11.96 8.76
N GLU A 329 -7.66 12.93 7.97
CA GLU A 329 -6.86 14.07 7.49
C GLU A 329 -6.59 15.11 8.59
N GLN A 330 -7.52 15.30 9.52
CA GLN A 330 -7.46 16.39 10.51
C GLN A 330 -7.18 15.90 11.94
N GLY A 331 -7.22 14.58 12.19
CA GLY A 331 -7.00 14.00 13.50
C GLY A 331 -7.95 14.57 14.55
N LYS A 332 -7.40 15.30 15.54
CA LYS A 332 -8.18 15.99 16.59
C LYS A 332 -8.89 17.26 16.12
N GLY A 333 -8.79 17.63 14.83
CA GLY A 333 -9.40 18.84 14.28
C GLY A 333 -8.68 20.14 14.67
N THR A 334 -7.43 20.05 15.16
CA THR A 334 -6.62 21.19 15.60
C THR A 334 -5.61 21.66 14.54
N SER A 335 -5.67 21.08 13.33
CA SER A 335 -4.80 21.44 12.22
C SER A 335 -5.02 22.88 11.77
N GLY A 336 -3.95 23.53 11.32
CA GLY A 336 -4.03 24.85 10.67
C GLY A 336 -5.04 24.87 9.52
N SER A 337 -5.18 23.75 8.79
CA SER A 337 -6.10 23.59 7.67
C SER A 337 -7.58 23.80 8.04
N VAL A 338 -7.97 23.56 9.30
CA VAL A 338 -9.38 23.66 9.74
C VAL A 338 -9.59 24.62 10.92
N SER A 339 -8.51 25.25 11.39
CA SER A 339 -8.54 26.20 12.52
C SER A 339 -9.30 27.50 12.23
N GLY A 340 -9.42 27.89 10.95
CA GLY A 340 -9.98 29.16 10.52
C GLY A 340 -9.06 30.38 10.70
N ALA A 341 -7.84 30.20 11.24
CA ALA A 341 -6.91 31.31 11.50
C ALA A 341 -6.50 32.09 10.25
N SER A 342 -6.50 31.44 9.08
CA SER A 342 -6.21 32.06 7.78
C SER A 342 -7.42 32.70 7.10
N GLY A 343 -8.64 32.54 7.66
CA GLY A 343 -9.90 32.86 6.99
C GLY A 343 -10.37 31.82 5.95
N PHE A 344 -9.58 30.77 5.70
CA PHE A 344 -9.89 29.69 4.77
C PHE A 344 -9.78 28.32 5.44
N TYR A 345 -10.47 27.34 4.85
CA TYR A 345 -10.55 25.97 5.38
C TYR A 345 -10.21 24.96 4.29
N ASN A 346 -9.57 23.86 4.67
CA ASN A 346 -9.28 22.73 3.80
C ASN A 346 -9.40 21.41 4.56
N TYR A 347 -10.63 20.89 4.63
CA TYR A 347 -10.95 19.68 5.41
C TYR A 347 -10.35 18.39 4.84
N PHE A 348 -10.10 18.36 3.53
CA PHE A 348 -9.61 17.17 2.83
C PHE A 348 -8.17 17.32 2.31
N ASN A 349 -7.44 18.36 2.76
CA ASN A 349 -6.06 18.63 2.34
C ASN A 349 -5.87 18.69 0.79
N VAL A 350 -6.89 19.15 0.06
CA VAL A 350 -6.83 19.27 -1.42
C VAL A 350 -5.74 20.28 -1.79
N GLY A 351 -4.79 19.88 -2.64
CA GLY A 351 -3.66 20.71 -3.04
C GLY A 351 -2.59 20.90 -1.95
N ALA A 352 -2.67 20.18 -0.83
CA ALA A 352 -1.68 20.26 0.25
C ALA A 352 -0.47 19.36 -0.05
N TYR A 353 0.64 19.97 -0.46
CA TYR A 353 1.94 19.31 -0.59
C TYR A 353 3.05 20.35 -0.40
N ALA A 354 4.22 19.92 0.06
CA ALA A 354 5.36 20.83 0.20
C ALA A 354 5.95 21.12 -1.19
N ALA A 355 5.92 22.38 -1.62
CA ALA A 355 6.50 22.81 -2.89
C ALA A 355 6.70 24.33 -2.89
N ASN A 356 7.71 24.80 -3.64
CA ASN A 356 8.03 26.23 -3.80
C ASN A 356 8.27 26.96 -2.48
N GLY A 357 8.88 26.30 -1.48
CA GLY A 357 9.16 26.89 -0.17
C GLY A 357 7.98 26.93 0.80
N MET A 358 6.76 26.56 0.36
CA MET A 358 5.59 26.46 1.23
C MET A 358 5.48 25.07 1.86
N GLY A 359 5.08 25.03 3.12
CA GLY A 359 4.66 23.80 3.78
C GLY A 359 3.33 23.28 3.22
N ALA A 360 3.01 22.00 3.44
CA ALA A 360 1.79 21.39 2.91
C ALA A 360 0.49 22.08 3.36
N VAL A 361 0.39 22.44 4.65
CA VAL A 361 -0.78 23.15 5.21
C VAL A 361 -0.93 24.54 4.58
N GLU A 362 0.17 25.29 4.49
CA GLU A 362 0.19 26.62 3.88
C GLU A 362 -0.24 26.57 2.42
N ARG A 363 0.31 25.62 1.65
CA ARG A 363 -0.06 25.43 0.25
C ARG A 363 -1.53 25.02 0.08
N GLY A 364 -2.03 24.13 0.93
CA GLY A 364 -3.43 23.71 0.91
C GLY A 364 -4.39 24.86 1.22
N LEU A 365 -4.03 25.75 2.15
CA LEU A 365 -4.81 26.95 2.45
C LEU A 365 -4.70 28.01 1.35
N TRP A 366 -3.52 28.17 0.73
CA TRP A 366 -3.35 29.01 -0.44
C TRP A 366 -4.27 28.56 -1.58
N TYR A 367 -4.31 27.26 -1.89
CA TYR A 367 -5.19 26.66 -2.89
C TYR A 367 -6.67 26.92 -2.56
N ALA A 368 -7.04 26.75 -1.28
CA ALA A 368 -8.40 26.98 -0.79
C ALA A 368 -8.83 28.46 -0.87
N GLY A 369 -7.88 29.40 -0.75
CA GLY A 369 -8.14 30.85 -0.81
C GLY A 369 -8.19 31.44 -2.23
N GLN A 370 -7.80 30.70 -3.27
CA GLN A 370 -7.92 31.17 -4.65
C GLN A 370 -9.38 31.13 -5.14
N SER A 371 -9.73 31.96 -6.11
CA SER A 371 -10.96 31.76 -6.89
C SER A 371 -10.81 30.57 -7.84
N GLY A 372 -11.85 29.74 -8.02
CA GLY A 372 -11.81 28.65 -9.00
C GLY A 372 -12.88 27.58 -8.79
N SER A 373 -12.69 26.43 -9.44
CA SER A 373 -13.59 25.27 -9.35
C SER A 373 -13.83 24.78 -7.92
N TYR A 374 -14.87 23.96 -7.76
CA TYR A 374 -15.27 23.35 -6.47
C TYR A 374 -15.72 24.36 -5.42
N GLY A 375 -16.35 25.47 -5.85
CA GLY A 375 -16.90 26.47 -4.95
C GLY A 375 -15.84 27.28 -4.17
N ARG A 376 -14.62 27.38 -4.69
CA ARG A 376 -13.55 28.20 -4.09
C ARG A 376 -13.79 29.70 -4.35
N PRO A 377 -13.44 30.60 -3.41
CA PRO A 377 -12.64 30.33 -2.21
C PRO A 377 -13.42 29.64 -1.08
N TRP A 378 -12.77 28.72 -0.37
CA TRP A 378 -13.31 27.97 0.76
C TRP A 378 -13.22 28.76 2.07
N ASN A 379 -13.94 29.88 2.13
CA ASN A 379 -13.96 30.80 3.26
C ASN A 379 -15.00 30.46 4.35
N SER A 380 -15.53 29.23 4.34
CA SER A 380 -16.35 28.68 5.41
C SER A 380 -16.15 27.17 5.53
N HIS A 381 -16.47 26.61 6.70
CA HIS A 381 -16.45 25.17 6.95
C HIS A 381 -17.28 24.41 5.92
N GLU A 382 -18.51 24.88 5.66
CA GLU A 382 -19.43 24.28 4.69
C GLU A 382 -18.84 24.28 3.27
N LYS A 383 -18.32 25.41 2.78
CA LYS A 383 -17.75 25.50 1.43
C LYS A 383 -16.56 24.58 1.24
N SER A 384 -15.69 24.48 2.26
CA SER A 384 -14.54 23.59 2.21
C SER A 384 -14.95 22.12 2.15
N ILE A 385 -15.95 21.72 2.94
CA ILE A 385 -16.43 20.34 2.95
C ILE A 385 -17.15 20.01 1.64
N LEU A 386 -18.07 20.87 1.17
CA LEU A 386 -18.78 20.66 -0.10
C LEU A 386 -17.81 20.67 -1.29
N GLY A 387 -16.88 21.62 -1.34
CA GLY A 387 -15.90 21.74 -2.42
C GLY A 387 -14.91 20.59 -2.46
N GLY A 388 -14.38 20.17 -1.31
CA GLY A 388 -13.52 18.99 -1.24
C GLY A 388 -14.26 17.72 -1.65
N ALA A 389 -15.51 17.54 -1.21
CA ALA A 389 -16.34 16.42 -1.67
C ALA A 389 -16.56 16.47 -3.20
N GLN A 390 -16.89 17.62 -3.77
CA GLN A 390 -17.06 17.78 -5.22
C GLN A 390 -15.78 17.40 -5.99
N PHE A 391 -14.61 17.83 -5.50
CA PHE A 391 -13.32 17.47 -6.07
C PHE A 391 -13.13 15.95 -6.16
N PHE A 392 -13.43 15.20 -5.08
CA PHE A 392 -13.29 13.74 -5.11
C PHE A 392 -14.34 13.04 -6.00
N ALA A 393 -15.58 13.55 -6.01
CA ALA A 393 -16.63 12.96 -6.82
C ALA A 393 -16.35 13.12 -8.32
N GLU A 394 -15.98 14.32 -8.76
CA GLU A 394 -15.73 14.60 -10.18
C GLU A 394 -14.54 13.79 -10.72
N ASN A 395 -13.45 13.73 -9.96
CA ASN A 395 -12.23 13.08 -10.42
C ASN A 395 -12.23 11.56 -10.26
N TYR A 396 -13.10 10.96 -9.46
CA TYR A 396 -13.05 9.50 -9.24
C TYR A 396 -14.42 8.83 -9.26
N LEU A 397 -15.37 9.34 -8.48
CA LEU A 397 -16.70 8.71 -8.38
C LEU A 397 -17.42 8.70 -9.74
N ASN A 398 -17.37 9.81 -10.46
CA ASN A 398 -18.01 9.95 -11.77
C ASN A 398 -17.32 9.11 -12.86
N ALA A 399 -16.04 8.76 -12.66
CA ALA A 399 -15.32 7.79 -13.49
C ALA A 399 -15.60 6.32 -13.06
N GLY A 400 -16.51 6.13 -12.10
CA GLY A 400 -16.88 4.85 -11.51
C GLY A 400 -15.91 4.34 -10.46
N GLN A 401 -14.78 5.01 -10.19
CA GLN A 401 -13.73 4.56 -9.28
C GLN A 401 -14.14 4.74 -7.81
N ASN A 402 -15.12 3.94 -7.42
CA ASN A 402 -15.92 4.14 -6.20
C ASN A 402 -15.37 3.39 -4.99
N THR A 403 -14.15 2.87 -5.08
CA THR A 403 -13.42 2.23 -3.97
C THR A 403 -11.94 2.61 -4.08
N LEU A 404 -11.18 2.52 -2.99
CA LEU A 404 -9.72 2.75 -3.04
C LEU A 404 -9.03 1.75 -3.99
N TYR A 405 -9.53 0.51 -4.06
CA TYR A 405 -9.06 -0.50 -4.98
C TYR A 405 -9.21 -0.04 -6.45
N LEU A 406 -10.39 0.45 -6.84
CA LEU A 406 -10.63 0.92 -8.20
C LEU A 406 -9.85 2.20 -8.52
N LYS A 407 -9.58 3.04 -7.52
CA LYS A 407 -8.68 4.20 -7.67
C LYS A 407 -7.23 3.78 -7.92
N LYS A 408 -6.74 2.69 -7.32
CA LYS A 408 -5.38 2.19 -7.58
C LYS A 408 -5.28 1.40 -8.87
N TRP A 409 -6.20 0.48 -9.14
CA TRP A 409 -6.03 -0.53 -10.19
C TRP A 409 -6.79 -0.20 -11.47
N ASN A 410 -7.84 0.61 -11.37
CA ASN A 410 -8.77 0.95 -12.44
C ASN A 410 -9.07 -0.20 -13.43
N VAL A 411 -9.79 -1.20 -12.94
CA VAL A 411 -10.12 -2.44 -13.67
C VAL A 411 -11.54 -2.43 -14.25
N GLN A 412 -11.97 -1.25 -14.69
CA GLN A 412 -13.30 -1.02 -15.25
C GLN A 412 -13.28 0.14 -16.24
N GLY A 413 -14.37 0.31 -16.98
CA GLY A 413 -14.49 1.36 -17.99
C GLY A 413 -13.55 1.15 -19.19
N ALA A 414 -13.45 2.17 -20.03
CA ALA A 414 -12.68 2.08 -21.28
C ALA A 414 -11.17 2.34 -21.11
N ASN A 415 -10.75 2.97 -20.01
CA ASN A 415 -9.37 3.41 -19.78
C ASN A 415 -8.65 2.53 -18.74
N LEU A 416 -8.64 1.23 -18.98
CA LEU A 416 -8.12 0.22 -18.05
C LEU A 416 -6.66 0.52 -17.65
N TYR A 417 -6.36 0.35 -16.37
CA TYR A 417 -5.02 0.50 -15.77
C TYR A 417 -4.39 1.90 -15.91
N LYS A 418 -5.19 2.90 -16.30
CA LYS A 418 -4.83 4.32 -16.34
C LYS A 418 -5.71 5.11 -15.38
N HIS A 419 -5.47 6.41 -15.26
CA HIS A 419 -6.22 7.28 -14.33
C HIS A 419 -6.18 6.73 -12.89
N GLN A 420 -5.01 6.21 -12.51
CA GLN A 420 -4.79 5.67 -11.18
C GLN A 420 -4.44 6.82 -10.24
N TYR A 421 -5.08 6.83 -9.08
CA TYR A 421 -4.83 7.84 -8.03
C TYR A 421 -3.39 7.75 -7.50
N MET A 422 -2.77 6.58 -7.59
CA MET A 422 -1.48 6.29 -6.97
C MET A 422 -0.70 5.23 -7.76
N THR A 423 0.63 5.35 -7.80
CA THR A 423 1.54 4.38 -8.40
C THR A 423 2.07 3.36 -7.38
N ASN A 424 2.05 3.68 -6.08
CA ASN A 424 2.47 2.74 -5.05
C ASN A 424 1.57 1.50 -5.05
N VAL A 425 2.17 0.34 -5.30
CA VAL A 425 1.50 -0.97 -5.35
C VAL A 425 0.76 -1.31 -4.06
N GLN A 426 1.22 -0.79 -2.92
CA GLN A 426 0.64 -1.05 -1.59
C GLN A 426 -0.52 -0.10 -1.25
N GLY A 427 -0.69 0.98 -2.02
CA GLY A 427 -1.38 2.18 -1.56
C GLY A 427 -2.85 1.95 -1.23
N ALA A 428 -3.63 1.24 -2.07
CA ALA A 428 -5.04 0.98 -1.80
C ALA A 428 -5.25 0.18 -0.49
N ALA A 429 -4.42 -0.84 -0.26
CA ALA A 429 -4.49 -1.65 0.95
C ALA A 429 -4.12 -0.82 2.20
N GLU A 430 -3.05 -0.02 2.11
CA GLU A 430 -2.61 0.82 3.23
C GLU A 430 -3.58 1.97 3.54
N GLU A 431 -4.12 2.62 2.52
CA GLU A 431 -5.18 3.62 2.67
C GLU A 431 -6.47 3.00 3.19
N GLY A 432 -6.84 1.80 2.75
CA GLY A 432 -7.96 1.04 3.30
C GLY A 432 -7.79 0.77 4.79
N ALA A 433 -6.62 0.26 5.19
CA ALA A 433 -6.32 0.03 6.61
C ALA A 433 -6.28 1.31 7.45
N LYS A 434 -5.90 2.46 6.87
CA LYS A 434 -6.02 3.77 7.53
C LYS A 434 -7.47 4.20 7.64
N LEU A 435 -8.24 4.10 6.56
CA LEU A 435 -9.67 4.41 6.53
C LEU A 435 -10.41 3.60 7.60
N ALA A 436 -10.11 2.31 7.72
CA ALA A 436 -10.69 1.45 8.75
C ALA A 436 -10.47 1.99 10.18
N LYS A 437 -9.36 2.67 10.46
CA LYS A 437 -9.08 3.26 11.80
C LYS A 437 -9.95 4.47 12.11
N ALA A 438 -10.45 5.16 11.08
CA ALA A 438 -11.42 6.23 11.26
C ALA A 438 -12.83 5.69 11.56
N TYR A 439 -13.08 4.39 11.36
CA TYR A 439 -14.35 3.75 11.73
C TYR A 439 -14.30 3.27 13.19
N THR A 440 -15.11 3.90 14.05
CA THR A 440 -15.28 3.49 15.45
C THR A 440 -15.92 2.11 15.57
N ALA A 441 -15.92 1.54 16.78
CA ALA A 441 -16.62 0.29 17.05
C ALA A 441 -18.11 0.38 16.67
N GLU A 442 -18.78 1.50 16.96
CA GLU A 442 -20.18 1.72 16.58
C GLU A 442 -20.36 1.83 15.06
N MET A 443 -19.45 2.52 14.36
CA MET A 443 -19.51 2.64 12.89
C MET A 443 -19.39 1.28 12.20
N ARG A 444 -18.53 0.41 12.73
CA ARG A 444 -18.31 -0.95 12.20
C ARG A 444 -19.50 -1.88 12.37
N GLN A 445 -20.47 -1.55 13.22
CA GLN A 445 -21.71 -2.33 13.39
C GLN A 445 -22.83 -1.92 12.42
N LYS A 446 -22.64 -0.85 11.64
CA LYS A 446 -23.60 -0.39 10.63
C LYS A 446 -23.44 -1.15 9.32
N ALA A 447 -24.41 -0.98 8.41
CA ALA A 447 -24.34 -1.54 7.07
C ALA A 447 -23.23 -0.85 6.28
N LEU A 448 -22.11 -1.56 6.13
CA LEU A 448 -21.00 -1.17 5.24
C LEU A 448 -21.03 -2.08 4.03
N VAL A 449 -21.03 -1.47 2.85
CA VAL A 449 -21.10 -2.20 1.58
C VAL A 449 -19.72 -2.22 0.94
N PHE A 450 -19.19 -3.41 0.64
CA PHE A 450 -17.90 -3.60 0.01
C PHE A 450 -18.08 -4.14 -1.40
N ASN A 451 -17.53 -3.44 -2.39
CA ASN A 451 -17.56 -3.85 -3.79
C ASN A 451 -16.22 -4.49 -4.19
N ILE A 452 -16.24 -5.83 -4.30
CA ILE A 452 -15.03 -6.65 -4.38
C ILE A 452 -14.85 -7.17 -5.81
N PRO A 453 -13.69 -6.89 -6.46
CA PRO A 453 -13.41 -7.37 -7.81
C PRO A 453 -13.30 -8.89 -7.88
N ILE A 454 -13.88 -9.46 -8.94
CA ILE A 454 -13.74 -10.86 -9.31
C ILE A 454 -13.23 -10.92 -10.74
N TYR A 455 -12.01 -11.44 -10.92
CA TYR A 455 -11.36 -11.60 -12.21
C TYR A 455 -11.62 -12.99 -12.80
N GLU A 456 -11.50 -13.08 -14.13
CA GLU A 456 -11.51 -14.35 -14.83
C GLU A 456 -10.13 -15.01 -14.76
N ASN A 457 -10.10 -16.34 -14.70
CA ASN A 457 -8.87 -17.16 -14.71
C ASN A 457 -7.87 -16.79 -13.60
N MET A 458 -8.37 -16.44 -12.41
CA MET A 458 -7.51 -16.27 -11.24
C MET A 458 -6.81 -17.59 -10.85
N PRO A 459 -5.59 -17.52 -10.31
CA PRO A 459 -4.92 -18.69 -9.73
C PRO A 459 -5.80 -19.32 -8.64
N ALA A 460 -5.76 -20.65 -8.52
CA ALA A 460 -6.54 -21.39 -7.52
C ALA A 460 -6.20 -20.90 -6.10
N GLU A 461 -4.91 -20.77 -5.81
CA GLU A 461 -4.40 -20.22 -4.57
C GLU A 461 -4.30 -18.69 -4.61
N ARG A 462 -4.32 -18.08 -3.43
CA ARG A 462 -4.04 -16.65 -3.26
C ARG A 462 -2.61 -16.34 -3.69
N ALA A 463 -2.41 -15.20 -4.34
CA ALA A 463 -1.06 -14.74 -4.64
C ALA A 463 -0.29 -14.54 -3.32
N ALA A 464 0.85 -15.23 -3.15
CA ALA A 464 1.66 -15.11 -1.95
C ALA A 464 2.51 -13.84 -1.98
N ILE A 465 2.69 -13.20 -0.82
CA ILE A 465 3.61 -12.07 -0.72
C ILE A 465 5.06 -12.55 -0.92
N PRO A 466 5.84 -11.95 -1.82
CA PRO A 466 7.25 -12.31 -1.96
C PRO A 466 8.04 -11.92 -0.71
N THR A 467 8.86 -12.85 -0.19
CA THR A 467 9.60 -12.67 1.08
C THR A 467 11.12 -12.70 0.89
N GLY A 468 11.60 -12.95 -0.33
CA GLY A 468 13.03 -13.08 -0.64
C GLY A 468 13.83 -11.80 -0.37
N THR A 469 14.99 -11.97 0.24
CA THR A 469 15.96 -10.90 0.50
C THR A 469 17.28 -11.18 -0.20
N GLY A 470 18.18 -10.19 -0.21
CA GLY A 470 19.49 -10.30 -0.82
C GLY A 470 19.49 -9.97 -2.31
N SER A 471 20.64 -9.55 -2.83
CA SER A 471 20.80 -9.19 -4.24
C SER A 471 20.43 -10.35 -5.17
N PRO A 472 19.68 -10.09 -6.26
CA PRO A 472 19.41 -11.09 -7.29
C PRO A 472 20.54 -11.22 -8.32
N ASN A 473 21.59 -10.39 -8.22
CA ASN A 473 22.59 -10.28 -9.27
C ASN A 473 23.56 -11.48 -9.28
N ASN A 474 23.41 -12.31 -10.30
CA ASN A 474 24.26 -13.46 -10.59
C ASN A 474 25.13 -13.24 -11.84
N ARG A 475 25.38 -12.00 -12.26
CA ARG A 475 26.25 -11.71 -13.41
C ARG A 475 27.71 -11.54 -13.03
N LEU A 476 28.59 -11.83 -13.99
CA LEU A 476 30.01 -11.50 -13.95
C LEU A 476 30.27 -10.10 -14.55
N THR A 477 31.21 -9.36 -13.97
CA THR A 477 31.84 -8.15 -14.56
C THR A 477 33.01 -8.51 -15.45
N SER A 478 33.68 -9.65 -15.19
CA SER A 478 34.74 -10.18 -16.04
C SER A 478 34.79 -11.70 -15.99
N LEU A 479 35.20 -12.29 -17.11
CA LEU A 479 35.60 -13.68 -17.26
C LEU A 479 36.79 -13.71 -18.22
N SER A 480 37.92 -14.24 -17.78
CA SER A 480 39.11 -14.38 -18.61
C SER A 480 39.85 -15.68 -18.30
N ILE A 481 40.62 -16.15 -19.27
CA ILE A 481 41.42 -17.37 -19.16
C ILE A 481 42.84 -17.01 -19.56
N SER A 482 43.81 -17.30 -18.69
CA SER A 482 45.21 -16.96 -18.96
C SER A 482 45.70 -17.60 -20.26
N GLY A 483 46.12 -16.77 -21.22
CA GLY A 483 46.63 -17.19 -22.53
C GLY A 483 45.59 -17.50 -23.60
N TYR A 484 44.29 -17.30 -23.33
CA TYR A 484 43.22 -17.60 -24.30
C TYR A 484 42.20 -16.47 -24.41
N ASN A 485 41.71 -16.25 -25.62
CA ASN A 485 40.62 -15.30 -25.89
C ASN A 485 39.29 -16.06 -25.94
N LEU A 486 38.27 -15.53 -25.27
CA LEU A 486 36.90 -16.01 -25.38
C LEU A 486 36.32 -15.62 -26.75
N SER A 487 35.56 -16.54 -27.34
CA SER A 487 34.72 -16.28 -28.51
C SER A 487 33.27 -16.65 -28.19
N PRO A 488 32.33 -15.68 -28.21
CA PRO A 488 32.54 -14.25 -28.43
C PRO A 488 33.34 -13.57 -27.30
N SER A 489 33.77 -12.32 -27.51
CA SER A 489 34.31 -11.50 -26.42
C SER A 489 33.34 -11.44 -25.24
N PHE A 490 33.88 -11.35 -24.02
CA PHE A 490 33.07 -11.41 -22.81
C PHE A 490 32.00 -10.31 -22.73
N SER A 491 30.78 -10.72 -22.38
CA SER A 491 29.69 -9.85 -21.96
C SER A 491 28.93 -10.54 -20.83
N GLY A 492 28.65 -9.84 -19.72
CA GLY A 492 27.95 -10.43 -18.58
C GLY A 492 26.58 -11.04 -18.91
N GLU A 493 25.99 -10.67 -20.05
CA GLU A 493 24.71 -11.20 -20.57
C GLU A 493 24.85 -12.56 -21.25
N ASN A 494 25.99 -12.80 -21.92
CA ASN A 494 26.22 -14.01 -22.69
C ASN A 494 26.58 -15.17 -21.76
N GLU A 495 25.85 -16.27 -21.87
CA GLU A 495 26.06 -17.48 -21.06
C GLU A 495 26.97 -18.50 -21.73
N ASN A 496 27.25 -18.36 -23.02
CA ASN A 496 27.99 -19.35 -23.80
C ASN A 496 29.21 -18.73 -24.48
N TYR A 497 30.35 -19.37 -24.28
CA TYR A 497 31.64 -19.00 -24.84
C TYR A 497 32.37 -20.21 -25.37
N SER A 498 33.42 -19.97 -26.15
CA SER A 498 34.34 -20.99 -26.61
C SER A 498 35.76 -20.48 -26.60
N ILE A 499 36.72 -21.41 -26.47
CA ILE A 499 38.15 -21.17 -26.63
C ILE A 499 38.77 -22.25 -27.49
N SER A 500 39.86 -21.89 -28.17
CA SER A 500 40.69 -22.83 -28.92
C SER A 500 41.91 -23.20 -28.10
N LEU A 501 42.02 -24.48 -27.74
CA LEU A 501 43.11 -25.03 -26.94
C LEU A 501 44.18 -25.68 -27.81
N SER A 502 45.44 -25.55 -27.40
CA SER A 502 46.53 -26.37 -27.91
C SER A 502 46.33 -27.84 -27.52
N ASN A 503 46.80 -28.76 -28.37
CA ASN A 503 46.79 -30.19 -28.03
C ASN A 503 47.61 -30.45 -26.78
N GLY A 504 47.07 -31.27 -25.87
CA GLY A 504 47.73 -31.64 -24.61
C GLY A 504 47.54 -30.64 -23.45
N THR A 505 46.74 -29.59 -23.61
CA THR A 505 46.37 -28.71 -22.48
C THR A 505 45.64 -29.49 -21.39
N LYS A 506 46.20 -29.49 -20.17
CA LYS A 506 45.67 -30.25 -19.02
C LYS A 506 44.88 -29.40 -18.03
N SER A 507 45.19 -28.12 -17.94
CA SER A 507 44.52 -27.19 -17.03
C SER A 507 44.40 -25.79 -17.61
N LEU A 508 43.44 -25.03 -17.10
CA LEU A 508 43.19 -23.63 -17.40
C LEU A 508 43.15 -22.83 -16.11
N ASP A 509 43.76 -21.65 -16.12
CA ASP A 509 43.60 -20.68 -15.04
C ASP A 509 42.51 -19.67 -15.42
N ILE A 510 41.39 -19.74 -14.73
CA ILE A 510 40.17 -19.00 -15.05
C ILE A 510 39.95 -17.90 -14.00
N ALA A 511 40.04 -16.64 -14.41
CA ALA A 511 39.68 -15.50 -13.57
C ALA A 511 38.24 -15.08 -13.84
N ALA A 512 37.47 -14.88 -12.78
CA ALA A 512 36.08 -14.44 -12.87
C ALA A 512 35.76 -13.50 -11.70
N THR A 513 35.06 -12.41 -11.98
CA THR A 513 34.65 -11.41 -10.99
C THR A 513 33.14 -11.18 -11.09
N ALA A 514 32.42 -11.26 -9.98
CA ALA A 514 30.99 -11.02 -9.95
C ALA A 514 30.67 -9.51 -9.96
N VAL A 515 29.47 -9.14 -10.42
CA VAL A 515 28.94 -7.78 -10.26
C VAL A 515 28.66 -7.48 -8.78
N ASP A 516 27.98 -8.40 -8.09
CA ASP A 516 27.70 -8.25 -6.68
C ASP A 516 28.79 -8.91 -5.83
N ALA A 517 29.39 -8.15 -4.91
CA ALA A 517 30.47 -8.63 -4.06
C ALA A 517 30.05 -9.75 -3.10
N LYS A 518 28.75 -9.96 -2.87
CA LYS A 518 28.22 -11.06 -2.04
C LYS A 518 27.89 -12.31 -2.86
N ALA A 519 27.95 -12.25 -4.19
CA ALA A 519 27.75 -13.42 -5.02
C ALA A 519 28.93 -14.39 -4.88
N GLN A 520 28.64 -15.70 -4.95
CA GLN A 520 29.61 -16.77 -4.85
C GLN A 520 29.91 -17.31 -6.25
N ILE A 521 31.19 -17.50 -6.58
CA ILE A 521 31.63 -18.05 -7.85
C ILE A 521 32.20 -19.45 -7.63
N LYS A 522 31.81 -20.40 -8.50
CA LYS A 522 32.39 -21.74 -8.58
C LYS A 522 32.90 -21.99 -10.00
N GLY A 523 33.94 -22.81 -10.13
CA GLY A 523 34.53 -23.16 -11.44
C GLY A 523 35.59 -22.18 -11.94
N ASN A 524 35.96 -21.17 -11.14
CA ASN A 524 37.11 -20.29 -11.36
C ASN A 524 38.40 -20.85 -10.72
N GLY A 525 39.53 -20.17 -10.93
CA GLY A 525 40.87 -20.62 -10.55
C GLY A 525 41.43 -21.70 -11.49
N ASN A 526 42.38 -22.48 -11.00
CA ASN A 526 43.02 -23.55 -11.78
C ASN A 526 42.06 -24.75 -11.92
N GLN A 527 41.58 -24.97 -13.14
CA GLN A 527 40.65 -26.04 -13.49
C GLN A 527 41.34 -27.09 -14.35
N SER A 528 41.22 -28.36 -13.99
CA SER A 528 41.62 -29.46 -14.86
C SER A 528 40.65 -29.57 -16.04
N VAL A 529 41.19 -29.71 -17.26
CA VAL A 529 40.42 -29.80 -18.50
C VAL A 529 40.76 -31.01 -19.36
N GLU A 530 41.61 -31.92 -18.88
CA GLU A 530 41.95 -33.13 -19.63
C GLU A 530 40.68 -34.00 -19.83
N GLY A 531 40.35 -34.28 -21.10
CA GLY A 531 39.17 -35.07 -21.47
C GLY A 531 37.82 -34.38 -21.25
N ARG A 532 37.77 -33.05 -21.08
CA ARG A 532 36.51 -32.29 -20.93
C ARG A 532 36.16 -31.54 -22.21
N ASP A 533 34.88 -31.50 -22.56
CA ASP A 533 34.39 -30.70 -23.70
C ASP A 533 34.00 -29.27 -23.29
N SER A 534 33.83 -29.02 -21.99
CA SER A 534 33.47 -27.71 -21.45
C SER A 534 33.92 -27.51 -20.00
N VAL A 535 33.98 -26.24 -19.60
CA VAL A 535 34.04 -25.80 -18.19
C VAL A 535 32.84 -24.91 -17.91
N VAL A 536 32.23 -25.06 -16.74
CA VAL A 536 31.09 -24.24 -16.30
C VAL A 536 31.50 -23.40 -15.10
N ILE A 537 31.26 -22.09 -15.20
CA ILE A 537 31.42 -21.14 -14.10
C ILE A 537 30.02 -20.81 -13.60
N THR A 538 29.73 -21.18 -12.36
CA THR A 538 28.44 -20.91 -11.72
C THR A 538 28.58 -19.70 -10.80
N VAL A 539 27.74 -18.69 -11.02
CA VAL A 539 27.59 -17.55 -10.12
C VAL A 539 26.28 -17.70 -9.37
N LYS A 540 26.37 -17.77 -8.04
CA LYS A 540 25.23 -17.80 -7.15
C LYS A 540 25.06 -16.44 -6.47
N ALA A 541 23.97 -15.74 -6.74
CA ALA A 541 23.65 -14.47 -6.10
C ALA A 541 23.36 -14.64 -4.60
N GLU A 542 23.31 -13.52 -3.87
CA GLU A 542 22.99 -13.50 -2.43
C GLU A 542 21.60 -14.10 -2.14
N ASN A 543 20.61 -13.87 -3.03
CA ASN A 543 19.28 -14.47 -2.89
C ASN A 543 19.21 -15.96 -3.29
N GLY A 544 20.33 -16.54 -3.72
CA GLY A 544 20.44 -17.93 -4.13
C GLY A 544 20.15 -18.22 -5.60
N SER A 545 19.77 -17.23 -6.42
CA SER A 545 19.63 -17.42 -7.87
C SER A 545 20.98 -17.77 -8.50
N GLU A 546 20.99 -18.67 -9.48
CA GLU A 546 22.22 -19.13 -10.14
C GLU A 546 22.21 -18.79 -11.62
N LYS A 547 23.38 -18.45 -12.16
CA LYS A 547 23.65 -18.31 -13.59
C LYS A 547 24.91 -19.09 -13.92
N ASN A 548 24.88 -19.79 -15.05
CA ASN A 548 25.97 -20.60 -15.55
C ASN A 548 26.58 -19.95 -16.80
N TYR A 549 27.90 -19.77 -16.77
CA TYR A 549 28.71 -19.39 -17.93
C TYR A 549 29.45 -20.63 -18.43
N THR A 550 29.06 -21.12 -19.59
CA THR A 550 29.60 -22.34 -20.21
C THR A 550 30.69 -21.97 -21.20
N ILE A 551 31.88 -22.52 -21.01
CA ILE A 551 33.03 -22.34 -21.91
C ILE A 551 33.27 -23.66 -22.62
N LYS A 552 32.95 -23.72 -23.91
CA LYS A 552 33.26 -24.85 -24.79
C LYS A 552 34.76 -24.90 -25.10
N LEU A 553 35.35 -26.08 -25.00
CA LEU A 553 36.76 -26.32 -25.25
C LEU A 553 36.95 -26.93 -26.64
N ASN A 554 37.59 -26.21 -27.54
CA ASN A 554 37.90 -26.71 -28.88
C ASN A 554 39.39 -27.08 -28.96
N TYR A 555 39.71 -28.37 -28.91
CA TYR A 555 41.09 -28.84 -29.02
C TYR A 555 41.60 -28.80 -30.46
N GLY A 556 42.86 -28.39 -30.65
CA GLY A 556 43.54 -28.41 -31.93
C GLY A 556 43.56 -27.08 -32.69
N GLY A 557 43.26 -25.95 -32.03
CA GLY A 557 42.99 -24.67 -32.69
C GLY A 557 43.99 -23.51 -32.52
N ALA A 558 45.16 -23.68 -31.89
CA ALA A 558 46.08 -22.55 -31.67
C ALA A 558 47.33 -22.60 -32.59
N THR A 559 47.34 -21.79 -33.66
CA THR A 559 48.59 -21.18 -34.17
C THR A 559 48.93 -19.99 -33.28
N ALA A 560 50.10 -20.05 -32.63
CA ALA A 560 50.59 -18.99 -31.75
C ALA A 560 50.88 -17.71 -32.56
N ASN A 561 50.14 -16.62 -32.31
CA ASN A 561 50.61 -15.29 -32.71
C ASN A 561 51.50 -14.73 -31.62
N GLN A 562 52.80 -14.95 -31.78
CA GLN A 562 53.87 -14.19 -31.14
C GLN A 562 53.86 -12.77 -31.74
N THR A 563 53.39 -11.77 -31.00
CA THR A 563 53.78 -10.37 -31.28
C THR A 563 54.97 -10.03 -30.41
N SER A 564 56.15 -10.12 -31.01
CA SER A 564 57.37 -9.48 -30.56
C SER A 564 57.24 -7.96 -30.63
N SER A 565 57.71 -7.31 -29.57
CA SER A 565 57.96 -5.88 -29.45
C SER A 565 58.68 -5.29 -30.67
N GLY A 566 58.12 -4.22 -31.25
CA GLY A 566 58.75 -3.47 -32.34
C GLY A 566 58.26 -2.02 -32.34
N SER A 567 59.11 -1.13 -31.83
CA SER A 567 58.98 0.32 -31.89
C SER A 567 59.12 0.82 -33.33
N GLY A 568 58.23 1.72 -33.76
CA GLY A 568 58.37 2.47 -35.01
C GLY A 568 57.13 3.30 -35.33
N GLY A 569 57.21 4.61 -35.16
CA GLY A 569 56.18 5.54 -35.60
C GLY A 569 56.27 5.84 -37.10
N ASN A 570 55.13 6.17 -37.72
CA ASN A 570 54.96 7.35 -38.57
C ASN A 570 53.50 7.51 -39.03
N GLU A 571 53.23 8.74 -39.46
CA GLU A 571 51.97 9.46 -39.55
C GLU A 571 51.00 9.08 -40.70
N SER A 572 49.78 9.60 -40.53
CA SER A 572 48.90 10.22 -41.53
C SER A 572 48.15 9.36 -42.56
N GLY A 573 46.82 9.53 -42.55
CA GLY A 573 45.90 9.05 -43.57
C GLY A 573 44.46 9.35 -43.20
N VAL A 574 44.04 10.61 -43.37
CA VAL A 574 42.65 11.07 -43.29
C VAL A 574 41.89 10.54 -44.51
N GLU A 575 40.71 9.96 -44.31
CA GLU A 575 39.68 9.96 -45.35
C GLU A 575 38.31 10.23 -44.72
N ILE A 576 37.67 11.27 -45.25
CA ILE A 576 36.34 11.79 -44.90
C ILE A 576 35.32 11.08 -45.79
N ILE A 577 34.24 10.54 -45.22
CA ILE A 577 32.94 10.48 -45.90
C ILE A 577 31.85 10.90 -44.92
N GLU A 578 31.06 11.86 -45.38
CA GLU A 578 30.04 12.61 -44.67
C GLU A 578 28.63 12.14 -45.09
N VAL A 579 27.64 12.51 -44.26
CA VAL A 579 26.20 12.71 -44.53
C VAL A 579 25.22 11.53 -44.36
N GLY A 580 24.20 11.76 -43.54
CA GLY A 580 22.90 11.09 -43.65
C GLY A 580 21.98 11.22 -42.42
N LYS A 581 21.40 12.41 -42.20
CA LYS A 581 20.39 12.66 -41.14
C LYS A 581 18.95 12.48 -41.69
N ALA A 582 18.12 11.79 -40.90
CA ALA A 582 16.64 11.87 -40.75
C ALA A 582 15.73 11.18 -41.80
N PRO A 583 14.41 10.93 -41.50
CA PRO A 583 13.66 11.15 -40.25
C PRO A 583 12.91 9.91 -39.71
N LEU A 584 12.54 9.95 -38.42
CA LEU A 584 11.49 9.12 -37.84
C LEU A 584 10.12 9.75 -38.18
N SER A 585 9.22 8.93 -38.70
CA SER A 585 7.77 9.13 -38.73
C SER A 585 7.12 8.45 -37.54
#